data_AF-A0AAV9L8B6-F1
#
_entry.id   AF-A0AAV9L8B6-F1
#
_cell.length_a   1.000
_cell.length_b   1.000
_cell.length_c   1.000
_cell.angle_alpha   90.00
_cell.angle_beta   90.00
_cell.angle_gamma   90.00
#
_symmetry.space_group_name_H-M   'P 1'
#
loop_
_entity.id
_entity.type
_entity.pdbx_description
1 polymer ?
#
loop_
_entity_poly.entity_id
_entity_poly.type
_entity_poly.pdbx_seq_one_letter_code
_entity_poly.pdbx_strand_id
1 'polypeptide(L)'
;MREYDVQIKGHKLALDALTMRMEECEKGQGATYDVAALKADIVGLRRDVDKLKSTDLSMLFGMIEVPEVPSTDILACYELPLTNTGGDTRADDDDAESEVKTDEEQLGIREETIFEDLDDIEGSMFETARQASLQDTSMVGSSGAKDDETPGTDAQTEGFSYM
;
A
#
# COMPACT_ATOMS: atom_id res chain seq x y z
N MET A 1 12.99 5.87 9.99
CA MET A 1 13.82 5.61 8.79
C MET A 1 14.32 4.17 8.70
N ARG A 2 14.76 3.52 9.79
CA ARG A 2 15.17 2.09 9.78
C ARG A 2 14.05 1.11 9.38
N GLU A 3 12.82 1.39 9.80
CA GLU A 3 11.67 0.50 9.56
C GLU A 3 11.27 0.41 8.08
N TYR A 4 11.34 1.52 7.33
CA TYR A 4 11.10 1.53 5.89
C TYR A 4 12.15 0.73 5.11
N ASP A 5 13.42 0.76 5.51
CA ASP A 5 14.46 -0.05 4.86
C ASP A 5 14.24 -1.56 5.09
N VAL A 6 13.74 -1.93 6.27
CA VAL A 6 13.34 -3.33 6.56
C VAL A 6 12.16 -3.75 5.68
N GLN A 7 11.12 -2.91 5.57
CA GLN A 7 9.96 -3.21 4.72
C GLN A 7 10.34 -3.29 3.22
N ILE A 8 11.16 -2.39 2.71
CA ILE A 8 11.63 -2.42 1.31
C ILE A 8 12.42 -3.70 1.02
N LYS A 9 13.28 -4.13 1.94
CA LYS A 9 13.99 -5.42 1.83
C LYS A 9 13.02 -6.61 1.85
N GLY A 10 12.02 -6.57 2.70
CA GLY A 10 10.95 -7.58 2.76
C GLY A 10 10.21 -7.73 1.43
N HIS A 11 9.77 -6.62 0.83
CA HIS A 11 9.09 -6.65 -0.48
C HIS A 11 9.97 -7.21 -1.59
N LYS A 12 11.27 -6.88 -1.60
CA LYS A 12 12.21 -7.42 -2.58
C LYS A 12 12.33 -8.95 -2.46
N LEU A 13 12.46 -9.48 -1.25
CA LEU A 13 12.50 -10.92 -0.99
C LEU A 13 11.19 -11.61 -1.40
N ALA A 14 10.04 -10.99 -1.13
CA ALA A 14 8.75 -11.53 -1.56
C ALA A 14 8.63 -11.63 -3.09
N LEU A 15 9.14 -10.64 -3.82
CA LEU A 15 9.20 -10.67 -5.29
C LEU A 15 10.14 -11.76 -5.81
N ASP A 16 11.27 -12.03 -5.13
CA ASP A 16 12.17 -13.14 -5.43
C ASP A 16 11.46 -14.49 -5.25
N ALA A 17 10.78 -14.71 -4.13
CA ALA A 17 10.01 -15.92 -3.88
C ALA A 17 8.87 -16.12 -4.88
N LEU A 18 8.15 -15.04 -5.24
CA LEU A 18 7.07 -15.08 -6.22
C LEU A 18 7.59 -15.47 -7.61
N THR A 19 8.76 -14.92 -7.99
CA THR A 19 9.43 -15.25 -9.26
C THR A 19 9.75 -16.75 -9.32
N MET A 20 10.31 -17.30 -8.24
CA MET A 20 10.66 -18.72 -8.15
C MET A 20 9.43 -19.63 -8.27
N ARG A 21 8.34 -19.31 -7.57
CA ARG A 21 7.08 -20.08 -7.68
C ARG A 21 6.47 -20.04 -9.07
N MET A 22 6.55 -18.93 -9.78
CA MET A 22 6.09 -18.86 -11.17
C MET A 22 6.92 -19.75 -12.11
N GLU A 23 8.24 -19.83 -11.92
CA GLU A 23 9.09 -20.75 -12.70
C GLU A 23 8.73 -22.22 -12.43
N GLU A 24 8.32 -22.54 -11.21
CA GLU A 24 7.83 -23.87 -10.86
C GLU A 24 6.47 -24.16 -11.50
N CYS A 25 5.52 -23.21 -11.44
CA CYS A 25 4.22 -23.33 -12.11
C CYS A 25 4.38 -23.50 -13.64
N GLU A 26 5.29 -22.73 -14.26
CA GLU A 26 5.58 -22.80 -15.69
C GLU A 26 6.15 -24.18 -16.10
N LYS A 27 6.97 -24.81 -15.24
CA LYS A 27 7.47 -26.17 -15.47
C LYS A 27 6.36 -27.22 -15.39
N GLY A 28 5.37 -27.03 -14.51
CA GLY A 28 4.27 -27.98 -14.32
C GLY A 28 3.14 -27.84 -15.34
N GLN A 29 2.78 -26.62 -15.72
CA GLN A 29 1.63 -26.31 -16.57
C GLN A 29 2.00 -25.91 -18.00
N GLY A 30 3.29 -25.69 -18.27
CA GLY A 30 3.77 -25.11 -19.52
C GLY A 30 3.68 -23.59 -19.54
N ALA A 31 4.26 -22.97 -20.57
CA ALA A 31 4.24 -21.53 -20.74
C ALA A 31 2.84 -21.06 -21.17
N THR A 32 2.10 -20.45 -20.24
CA THR A 32 0.84 -19.77 -20.53
C THR A 32 1.08 -18.27 -20.74
N TYR A 33 0.22 -17.65 -21.54
CA TYR A 33 0.29 -16.21 -21.80
C TYR A 33 0.20 -15.38 -20.51
N ASP A 34 -0.66 -15.81 -19.58
CA ASP A 34 -0.89 -15.11 -18.32
C ASP A 34 0.34 -15.15 -17.40
N VAL A 35 1.04 -16.30 -17.32
CA VAL A 35 2.29 -16.42 -16.54
C VAL A 35 3.40 -15.56 -17.14
N ALA A 36 3.47 -15.47 -18.47
CA ALA A 36 4.43 -14.61 -19.15
C ALA A 36 4.14 -13.10 -18.91
N ALA A 37 2.88 -12.70 -18.96
CA ALA A 37 2.46 -11.33 -18.66
C ALA A 37 2.77 -10.96 -17.21
N LEU A 38 2.40 -11.82 -16.26
CA LEU A 38 2.67 -11.61 -14.83
C LEU A 38 4.17 -11.54 -14.52
N LYS A 39 5.00 -12.35 -15.20
CA LYS A 39 6.46 -12.26 -15.11
C LYS A 39 6.98 -10.89 -15.57
N ALA A 40 6.46 -10.37 -16.68
CA ALA A 40 6.84 -9.05 -17.17
C ALA A 40 6.49 -7.94 -16.17
N ASP A 41 5.30 -8.02 -15.56
CA ASP A 41 4.85 -7.08 -14.54
C ASP A 41 5.73 -7.12 -13.29
N ILE A 42 6.12 -8.32 -12.83
CA ILE A 42 7.05 -8.48 -11.68
C ILE A 42 8.42 -7.89 -11.98
N VAL A 43 8.94 -8.05 -13.20
CA VAL A 43 10.18 -7.39 -13.64
C VAL A 43 10.03 -5.86 -13.63
N GLY A 44 8.88 -5.34 -14.06
CA GLY A 44 8.54 -3.91 -13.95
C GLY A 44 8.55 -3.43 -12.51
N LEU A 45 7.83 -4.12 -11.62
CA LEU A 45 7.69 -3.76 -10.22
C LEU A 45 9.03 -3.78 -9.47
N ARG A 46 9.91 -4.75 -9.77
CA ARG A 46 11.29 -4.75 -9.22
C ARG A 46 12.04 -3.49 -9.57
N ARG A 47 11.94 -3.01 -10.81
CA ARG A 47 12.58 -1.77 -11.27
C ARG A 47 12.05 -0.57 -10.50
N ASP A 48 10.74 -0.52 -10.27
CA ASP A 48 10.09 0.58 -9.55
C ASP A 48 10.50 0.59 -8.07
N VAL A 49 10.58 -0.58 -7.42
CA VAL A 49 11.09 -0.73 -6.05
C VAL A 49 12.54 -0.27 -5.94
N ASP A 50 13.41 -0.67 -6.89
CA ASP A 50 14.81 -0.23 -6.90
C ASP A 50 14.94 1.29 -7.14
N LYS A 51 14.07 1.87 -7.99
CA LYS A 51 14.01 3.32 -8.22
C LYS A 51 13.55 4.08 -6.98
N LEU A 52 12.52 3.59 -6.29
CA LEU A 52 12.02 4.18 -5.05
C LEU A 52 13.12 4.23 -3.99
N LYS A 53 13.89 3.15 -3.85
CA LYS A 53 15.05 3.08 -2.96
C LYS A 53 16.13 4.13 -3.29
N SER A 54 16.31 4.45 -4.57
CA SER A 54 17.32 5.42 -5.02
C SER A 54 16.86 6.88 -4.88
N THR A 55 15.59 7.19 -5.14
CA THR A 55 15.10 8.57 -5.18
C THR A 55 14.83 9.14 -3.79
N ASP A 56 14.16 8.40 -2.90
CA ASP A 56 13.78 8.91 -1.57
C ASP A 56 14.98 9.13 -0.65
N LEU A 57 15.99 8.27 -0.72
CA LEU A 57 17.16 8.40 0.14
C LEU A 57 18.09 9.52 -0.34
N SER A 58 18.26 9.73 -1.64
CA SER A 58 19.19 10.77 -2.14
C SER A 58 18.61 12.18 -2.06
N MET A 59 17.31 12.36 -2.31
CA MET A 59 16.67 13.68 -2.21
C MET A 59 16.55 14.17 -0.76
N LEU A 60 16.30 13.27 0.20
CA LEU A 60 16.16 13.63 1.60
C LEU A 60 17.48 14.15 2.22
N PHE A 61 18.63 13.66 1.77
CA PHE A 61 19.95 14.16 2.21
C PHE A 61 20.52 15.27 1.30
N GLY A 62 19.97 15.46 0.09
CA GLY A 62 20.53 16.36 -0.93
C GLY A 62 20.04 17.81 -0.92
N MET A 63 18.96 18.14 -0.19
CA MET A 63 18.42 19.52 -0.15
C MET A 63 18.84 20.36 1.05
N ILE A 64 19.75 19.86 1.91
CA ILE A 64 20.44 20.74 2.87
C ILE A 64 21.62 21.42 2.15
N GLU A 65 21.29 22.31 1.22
CA GLU A 65 22.23 23.32 0.77
C GLU A 65 22.47 24.21 1.99
N VAL A 66 23.48 23.85 2.81
CA VAL A 66 23.93 24.70 3.91
C VAL A 66 24.36 26.00 3.23
N PRO A 67 23.63 27.11 3.41
CA PRO A 67 24.07 28.37 2.84
C PRO A 67 25.45 28.63 3.44
N GLU A 68 26.46 28.76 2.57
CA GLU A 68 27.77 29.28 2.92
C GLU A 68 27.52 30.73 3.37
N VAL A 69 27.15 30.91 4.64
CA VAL A 69 27.12 32.22 5.26
C VAL A 69 28.60 32.55 5.48
N PRO A 70 29.17 33.54 4.76
CA PRO A 70 30.54 33.95 5.00
C PRO A 70 30.64 34.36 6.46
N SER A 71 31.53 33.70 7.22
CA SER A 71 31.77 33.98 8.61
C SER A 71 32.23 35.43 8.74
N THR A 72 31.27 36.32 8.95
CA THR A 72 31.55 37.69 9.32
C THR A 72 31.31 37.75 10.81
N ASP A 73 32.44 37.75 11.50
CA ASP A 73 32.65 38.00 12.91
C ASP A 73 31.55 38.84 13.61
N ILE A 74 31.26 38.40 14.83
CA ILE A 74 30.68 39.17 15.95
C ILE A 74 29.16 39.36 15.90
N LEU A 75 28.46 38.52 16.68
CA LEU A 75 27.71 39.09 17.80
C LEU A 75 27.48 38.04 18.90
N ALA A 76 28.13 38.31 20.04
CA ALA A 76 27.83 37.72 21.33
C ALA A 76 26.32 37.80 21.65
N CYS A 77 25.89 36.98 22.61
CA CYS A 77 24.59 36.97 23.28
C CYS A 77 23.57 35.93 22.79
N TYR A 78 23.90 34.63 22.90
CA TYR A 78 22.96 33.67 23.49
C TYR A 78 23.66 32.86 24.57
N GLU A 79 23.93 33.56 25.68
CA GLU A 79 24.22 32.98 26.97
C GLU A 79 22.90 32.40 27.51
N LEU A 80 22.58 31.18 27.10
CA LEU A 80 21.58 30.38 27.80
C LEU A 80 22.28 29.74 29.00
N PRO A 81 21.84 29.99 30.24
CA PRO A 81 22.37 29.31 31.40
C PRO A 81 21.96 27.84 31.30
N LEU A 82 22.86 27.01 30.79
CA LEU A 82 22.75 25.57 30.84
C LEU A 82 22.89 25.17 32.31
N THR A 83 21.77 25.07 33.02
CA THR A 83 21.69 24.51 34.36
C THR A 83 21.97 23.02 34.29
N ASN A 84 23.26 22.69 34.20
CA ASN A 84 23.85 21.44 34.63
C ASN A 84 23.50 21.25 36.11
N THR A 85 22.44 20.49 36.37
CA THR A 85 22.21 19.90 37.68
C THR A 85 23.06 18.64 37.72
N GLY A 86 24.24 18.77 38.32
CA GLY A 86 25.16 17.69 38.61
C GLY A 86 24.51 16.68 39.55
N GLY A 87 24.07 15.56 38.97
CA GLY A 87 23.74 14.34 39.70
C GLY A 87 24.99 13.47 39.78
N ASP A 88 25.59 13.49 40.96
CA ASP A 88 26.70 12.70 41.45
C ASP A 88 26.56 11.20 41.11
N THR A 89 27.35 10.72 40.14
CA THR A 89 27.47 9.32 39.78
C THR A 89 28.42 8.63 40.76
N ARG A 90 27.85 8.04 41.81
CA ARG A 90 28.53 7.03 42.62
C ARG A 90 28.53 5.72 41.84
N ALA A 91 29.72 5.23 41.52
CA ALA A 91 29.93 3.89 40.99
C ALA A 91 29.50 2.86 42.04
N ASP A 92 28.58 1.98 41.66
CA ASP A 92 28.54 0.61 42.17
C ASP A 92 28.47 -0.31 40.96
N ASP A 93 29.59 -1.03 40.80
CA ASP A 93 29.69 -2.27 40.04
C ASP A 93 28.64 -3.24 40.58
N ASP A 94 27.70 -3.66 39.75
CA ASP A 94 27.12 -4.99 39.87
C ASP A 94 26.96 -5.59 38.47
N ASP A 95 27.92 -6.46 38.20
CA ASP A 95 27.96 -7.49 37.18
C ASP A 95 26.70 -8.35 37.28
N ALA A 96 25.69 -8.02 36.45
CA ALA A 96 24.50 -8.81 36.27
C ALA A 96 24.39 -9.19 34.80
N GLU A 97 25.05 -10.28 34.43
CA GLU A 97 24.77 -11.02 33.21
C GLU A 97 23.30 -11.48 33.24
N SER A 98 22.39 -10.70 32.62
CA SER A 98 21.03 -11.17 32.37
C SER A 98 20.95 -11.79 30.98
N GLU A 99 21.23 -13.09 30.90
CA GLU A 99 20.80 -13.94 29.79
C GLU A 99 19.27 -14.07 29.82
N VAL A 100 18.54 -13.06 29.34
CA VAL A 100 17.10 -13.19 29.14
C VAL A 100 16.87 -13.87 27.78
N LYS A 101 16.76 -15.20 27.81
CA LYS A 101 16.14 -15.98 26.73
C LYS A 101 14.68 -15.55 26.64
N THR A 102 14.38 -14.64 25.73
CA THR A 102 12.99 -14.40 25.31
C THR A 102 12.54 -15.61 24.51
N ASP A 103 11.64 -16.37 25.13
CA ASP A 103 10.80 -17.41 24.55
C ASP A 103 10.02 -16.83 23.35
N GLU A 104 10.46 -17.17 22.14
CA GLU A 104 9.87 -16.75 20.86
C GLU A 104 8.65 -17.62 20.45
N GLU A 105 8.05 -18.40 21.34
CA GLU A 105 7.01 -19.40 20.95
C GLU A 105 5.56 -19.06 21.34
N GLN A 106 5.24 -17.82 21.77
CA GLN A 106 3.86 -17.46 22.20
C GLN A 106 3.14 -16.39 21.37
N LEU A 107 3.60 -16.07 20.15
CA LEU A 107 2.85 -15.22 19.21
C LEU A 107 2.04 -16.01 18.18
N GLY A 108 1.82 -17.32 18.38
CA GLY A 108 1.21 -18.21 17.38
C GLY A 108 -0.30 -18.46 17.47
N ILE A 109 -1.07 -17.88 18.42
CA ILE A 109 -2.46 -18.32 18.69
C ILE A 109 -3.47 -17.17 18.88
N ARG A 110 -3.21 -15.94 18.40
CA ARG A 110 -4.21 -14.84 18.50
C ARG A 110 -4.54 -14.09 17.21
N GLU A 111 -4.04 -14.54 16.07
CA GLU A 111 -4.29 -13.88 14.77
C GLU A 111 -5.30 -14.59 13.86
N GLU A 112 -5.86 -15.75 14.25
CA GLU A 112 -6.74 -16.51 13.36
C GLU A 112 -8.23 -16.09 13.43
N THR A 113 -8.70 -15.51 14.55
CA THR A 113 -10.12 -15.15 14.69
C THR A 113 -10.46 -13.74 14.20
N ILE A 114 -9.49 -12.96 13.71
CA ILE A 114 -9.72 -11.57 13.25
C ILE A 114 -10.04 -11.54 11.74
N PHE A 115 -9.71 -12.59 10.98
CA PHE A 115 -9.89 -12.61 9.53
C PHE A 115 -11.31 -13.01 9.08
N GLU A 116 -12.12 -13.63 9.94
CA GLU A 116 -13.49 -14.03 9.59
C GLU A 116 -14.45 -12.82 9.51
N ASP A 117 -14.14 -11.72 10.20
CA ASP A 117 -14.98 -10.51 10.29
C ASP A 117 -14.70 -9.50 9.14
N LEU A 118 -13.69 -9.75 8.29
CA LEU A 118 -13.33 -8.88 7.18
C LEU A 118 -14.18 -9.12 5.93
N ASP A 119 -14.63 -10.36 5.70
CA ASP A 119 -15.51 -10.71 4.58
C ASP A 119 -16.87 -9.98 4.69
N ASP A 120 -17.37 -9.79 5.90
CA ASP A 120 -18.62 -9.06 6.18
C ASP A 120 -18.47 -7.54 5.98
N ILE A 121 -17.28 -6.99 6.25
CA ILE A 121 -17.00 -5.56 6.09
C ILE A 121 -16.94 -5.17 4.61
N GLU A 122 -16.25 -5.95 3.77
CA GLU A 122 -16.13 -5.67 2.33
C GLU A 122 -17.51 -5.68 1.64
N GLY A 123 -18.36 -6.65 1.99
CA GLY A 123 -19.74 -6.72 1.51
C GLY A 123 -20.57 -5.48 1.89
N SER A 124 -20.45 -5.02 3.14
CA SER A 124 -21.19 -3.86 3.64
C SER A 124 -20.80 -2.54 2.94
N MET A 125 -19.53 -2.39 2.55
CA MET A 125 -19.04 -1.21 1.85
C MET A 125 -19.57 -1.14 0.41
N PHE A 126 -19.64 -2.27 -0.28
CA PHE A 126 -20.18 -2.36 -1.63
C PHE A 126 -21.68 -2.02 -1.68
N GLU A 127 -22.46 -2.56 -0.74
CA GLU A 127 -23.90 -2.28 -0.62
C GLU A 127 -24.17 -0.78 -0.35
N THR A 128 -23.38 -0.18 0.54
CA THR A 128 -23.48 1.23 0.92
C THR A 128 -23.15 2.15 -0.27
N ALA A 129 -22.07 1.86 -1.00
CA ALA A 129 -21.70 2.63 -2.19
C ALA A 129 -22.77 2.57 -3.28
N ARG A 130 -23.39 1.40 -3.48
CA ARG A 130 -24.50 1.23 -4.42
C ARG A 130 -25.75 2.01 -4.01
N GLN A 131 -26.09 2.05 -2.73
CA GLN A 131 -27.21 2.86 -2.23
C GLN A 131 -26.94 4.37 -2.37
N ALA A 132 -25.73 4.83 -2.08
CA ALA A 132 -25.34 6.23 -2.29
C ALA A 132 -25.48 6.64 -3.76
N SER A 133 -25.01 5.79 -4.69
CA SER A 133 -25.14 6.04 -6.13
C SER A 133 -26.60 6.07 -6.63
N LEU A 134 -27.51 5.34 -5.97
CA LEU A 134 -28.94 5.35 -6.29
C LEU A 134 -29.66 6.61 -5.78
N GLN A 135 -29.23 7.17 -4.64
CA GLN A 135 -29.82 8.42 -4.16
C GLN A 135 -29.43 9.62 -5.04
N ASP A 136 -28.20 9.65 -5.55
CA ASP A 136 -27.72 10.73 -6.41
C ASP A 136 -28.40 10.76 -7.80
N THR A 137 -29.04 9.67 -8.22
CA THR A 137 -29.82 9.61 -9.46
C THR A 137 -31.31 9.93 -9.27
N SER A 138 -31.81 10.00 -8.03
CA SER A 138 -33.24 10.26 -7.74
C SER A 138 -33.65 11.75 -7.78
N MET A 139 -32.73 12.67 -8.11
CA MET A 139 -33.04 14.11 -8.28
C MET A 139 -33.16 14.57 -9.74
N VAL A 140 -33.22 13.64 -10.70
CA VAL A 140 -33.70 13.97 -12.06
C VAL A 140 -35.22 14.04 -12.00
N GLY A 141 -35.71 15.26 -11.88
CA GLY A 141 -37.13 15.58 -11.90
C GLY A 141 -37.82 14.93 -13.10
N SER A 142 -38.87 14.17 -12.81
CA SER A 142 -39.87 13.76 -13.77
C SER A 142 -40.54 15.03 -14.34
N SER A 143 -39.97 15.54 -15.43
CA SER A 143 -40.62 16.53 -16.28
C SER A 143 -41.56 15.78 -17.20
N GLY A 144 -42.85 15.79 -16.88
CA GLY A 144 -43.91 15.19 -17.67
C GLY A 144 -43.89 15.70 -19.12
N ALA A 145 -43.35 14.90 -20.02
CA ALA A 145 -43.67 14.99 -21.43
C ALA A 145 -44.95 14.18 -21.64
N LYS A 146 -45.98 14.84 -22.15
CA LYS A 146 -47.21 14.17 -22.57
C LYS A 146 -46.89 13.40 -23.84
N ASP A 147 -46.88 12.08 -23.75
CA ASP A 147 -46.89 11.21 -24.92
C ASP A 147 -48.23 11.45 -25.65
N ASP A 148 -48.14 12.21 -26.74
CA ASP A 148 -49.21 12.27 -27.73
C ASP A 148 -49.10 11.02 -28.59
N GLU A 149 -50.19 10.29 -28.58
CA GLU A 149 -50.40 8.96 -29.10
C GLU A 149 -50.36 8.98 -30.63
N THR A 150 -49.51 8.15 -31.24
CA THR A 150 -49.76 7.70 -32.62
C THR A 150 -49.64 6.18 -32.70
N PRO A 151 -50.77 5.45 -32.81
CA PRO A 151 -50.78 4.01 -33.05
C PRO A 151 -50.28 3.73 -34.48
N GLY A 152 -49.03 3.30 -34.59
CA GLY A 152 -48.40 2.91 -35.86
C GLY A 152 -48.58 1.42 -36.14
N THR A 153 -49.71 1.11 -36.74
CA THR A 153 -50.18 -0.10 -37.43
C THR A 153 -49.16 -1.21 -37.75
N ASP A 154 -49.55 -2.40 -37.31
CA ASP A 154 -49.20 -3.75 -37.74
C ASP A 154 -48.92 -3.92 -39.25
N ALA A 155 -47.83 -4.63 -39.57
CA ALA A 155 -47.66 -5.31 -40.85
C ALA A 155 -46.87 -6.62 -40.64
N GLN A 156 -47.62 -7.70 -40.43
CA GLN A 156 -47.22 -9.07 -40.78
C GLN A 156 -46.76 -9.15 -42.24
N THR A 157 -45.69 -9.90 -42.56
CA THR A 157 -45.80 -11.02 -43.53
C THR A 157 -44.59 -11.99 -43.50
N GLU A 158 -44.97 -13.27 -43.56
CA GLU A 158 -44.31 -14.57 -43.75
C GLU A 158 -42.97 -14.73 -44.52
N GLY A 159 -42.26 -15.81 -44.15
CA GLY A 159 -41.51 -16.72 -45.05
C GLY A 159 -40.14 -16.20 -45.52
N PHE A 160 -39.04 -16.96 -45.51
CA PHE A 160 -38.90 -18.28 -46.12
C PHE A 160 -37.75 -19.08 -45.48
N SER A 161 -37.98 -20.38 -45.36
CA SER A 161 -37.02 -21.45 -45.06
C SER A 161 -36.10 -21.68 -46.26
N TYR A 162 -34.78 -21.85 -46.06
CA TYR A 162 -33.94 -22.71 -46.91
C TYR A 162 -32.79 -23.35 -46.13
N MET A 163 -32.85 -24.69 -46.10
CA MET A 163 -31.83 -25.76 -45.95
C MET A 163 -30.64 -25.60 -45.00
#